data_AF-A0A662TZS3-F1
#
_entry.id   AF-A0A662TZS3-F1
#
_cell.length_a   1.000
_cell.length_b   1.000
_cell.length_c   1.000
_cell.angle_alpha   90.00
_cell.angle_beta   90.00
_cell.angle_gamma   90.00
#
_symmetry.space_group_name_H-M   'P 1'
#
loop_
_entity.id
_entity.type
_entity.pdbx_description
1 polymer ?
#
loop_
_entity_poly.entity_id
_entity_poly.type
_entity_poly.pdbx_seq_one_letter_code
_entity_poly.pdbx_strand_id
1 'polypeptide(L)'
;MNKTVKCTTCKVRPAIYYRRESGEKLCLQCLEKSIIKQVKHEINKWKMLEPHDIIGFLIPIETLLTSIPAFKIMTIIEKKYATKLFLLKPKELVGEFFNSKNTVEYELPRKPKNITELLRFERVEAAKISKELSINKIIVPHTLEFEVSYFLSNILEYNFEALSDLNPKMYSKKYSVFFVKPFRKVKSYEILFYGYLKGLLGNVYFKDAVSKYFAFNNSYHRCLDYILVLSREHFELIISTLKMSELFIEKVLPEYKYRKHCLLCGAFTRTDLCNVCSVLYSNA
;
A
#
# COMPACT_ATOMS: atom_id res chain seq x y z
N MET A 1 39.24 5.70 18.53
CA MET A 1 37.90 5.36 19.08
C MET A 1 36.83 5.86 18.11
N ASN A 2 36.16 4.97 17.37
CA ASN A 2 35.04 5.36 16.52
C ASN A 2 33.87 5.76 17.44
N LYS A 3 33.64 7.06 17.58
CA LYS A 3 32.56 7.61 18.42
C LYS A 3 31.24 7.20 17.77
N THR A 4 30.52 6.27 18.41
CA THR A 4 29.22 5.81 17.92
C THR A 4 28.26 6.99 17.82
N VAL A 5 27.77 7.25 16.61
CA VAL A 5 26.90 8.39 16.36
C VAL A 5 25.56 8.12 17.05
N LYS A 6 25.16 9.02 17.96
CA LYS A 6 23.90 8.89 18.70
C LYS A 6 22.70 9.32 17.85
N CYS A 7 21.54 8.76 18.17
CA CYS A 7 20.26 9.11 17.57
C CYS A 7 19.93 10.60 17.80
N THR A 8 19.56 11.32 16.74
CA THR A 8 19.20 12.75 16.80
C THR A 8 17.95 12.99 17.64
N THR A 9 16.93 12.11 17.53
CA THR A 9 15.65 12.27 18.22
C THR A 9 15.74 11.99 19.72
N CYS A 10 16.33 10.85 20.12
CA CYS A 10 16.36 10.47 21.54
C CYS A 10 17.66 10.80 22.26
N LYS A 11 18.76 11.07 21.53
CA LYS A 11 20.11 11.38 22.08
C LYS A 11 20.71 10.31 23.02
N VAL A 12 20.06 9.14 23.15
CA VAL A 12 20.50 8.04 24.02
C VAL A 12 21.08 6.88 23.21
N ARG A 13 20.29 6.29 22.30
CA ARG A 13 20.64 5.07 21.56
C ARG A 13 21.56 5.36 20.36
N PRO A 14 22.39 4.39 19.92
CA PRO A 14 23.17 4.53 18.69
C PRO A 14 22.23 4.65 17.48
N ALA A 15 22.60 5.51 16.54
CA ALA A 15 21.90 5.64 15.27
C ALA A 15 22.31 4.48 14.35
N ILE A 16 21.32 3.96 13.63
CA ILE A 16 21.48 2.85 12.68
C ILE A 16 20.90 3.18 11.30
N TYR A 17 20.16 4.28 11.20
CA TYR A 17 19.55 4.77 9.98
C TYR A 17 19.88 6.25 9.80
N TYR A 18 20.17 6.66 8.57
CA TYR A 18 20.37 8.07 8.22
C TYR A 18 19.32 8.50 7.20
N ARG A 19 18.45 9.43 7.61
CA ARG A 19 17.42 10.03 6.77
C ARG A 19 18.00 11.28 6.09
N ARG A 20 18.46 11.11 4.85
CA ARG A 20 19.22 12.12 4.09
C ARG A 20 18.52 13.47 4.01
N GLU A 21 17.22 13.47 3.81
CA GLU A 21 16.40 14.62 3.47
C GLU A 21 16.22 15.59 4.64
N SER A 22 16.29 15.05 5.86
CA SER A 22 16.15 15.81 7.10
C SER A 22 17.46 15.93 7.87
N GLY A 23 18.49 15.19 7.47
CA GLY A 23 19.72 15.01 8.23
C GLY A 23 19.56 14.16 9.51
N GLU A 24 18.38 13.60 9.80
CA GLU A 24 18.14 12.82 11.00
C GLU A 24 18.93 11.51 11.01
N LYS A 25 19.54 11.19 12.16
CA LYS A 25 20.20 9.91 12.40
C LYS A 25 19.38 9.17 13.44
N LEU A 26 18.72 8.08 13.08
CA LEU A 26 17.70 7.44 13.91
C LEU A 26 18.18 6.08 14.43
N CYS A 27 17.90 5.81 15.71
CA CYS A 27 17.91 4.44 16.24
C CYS A 27 16.63 3.70 15.80
N LEU A 28 16.62 2.36 15.89
CA LEU A 28 15.48 1.53 15.48
C LEU A 28 14.14 1.98 16.08
N GLN A 29 14.13 2.26 17.39
CA GLN A 29 12.90 2.67 18.09
C GLN A 29 12.40 4.04 17.63
N CYS A 30 13.29 4.98 17.29
CA CYS A 30 12.89 6.29 16.80
C CYS A 30 12.43 6.22 15.33
N LEU A 31 13.04 5.35 14.52
CA LEU A 31 12.55 5.05 13.16
C LEU A 31 11.14 4.45 13.21
N GLU A 32 10.90 3.42 14.05
CA GLU A 32 9.58 2.80 14.24
C GLU A 32 8.52 3.84 14.66
N LYS A 33 8.84 4.68 15.66
CA LYS A 33 7.95 5.78 16.09
C LYS A 33 7.69 6.79 14.98
N SER A 34 8.69 7.10 14.15
CA SER A 34 8.56 8.02 13.02
C SER A 34 7.64 7.45 11.94
N ILE A 35 7.77 6.17 11.60
CA ILE A 35 6.87 5.48 10.66
C ILE A 35 5.44 5.47 11.21
N ILE A 36 5.24 5.07 12.47
CA ILE A 36 3.93 5.08 13.13
C ILE A 36 3.29 6.47 13.07
N LYS A 37 4.07 7.53 13.31
CA LYS A 37 3.58 8.92 13.24
C LYS A 37 3.12 9.28 11.83
N GLN A 38 3.88 8.90 10.79
CA GLN A 38 3.51 9.14 9.39
C GLN A 38 2.21 8.42 9.02
N VAL A 39 2.09 7.14 9.38
CA VAL A 39 0.89 6.32 9.12
C VAL A 39 -0.34 6.93 9.83
N LYS A 40 -0.21 7.28 11.12
CA LYS A 40 -1.30 7.92 11.88
C LYS A 40 -1.71 9.28 11.30
N HIS A 41 -0.75 10.05 10.80
CA HIS A 41 -1.05 11.33 10.16
C HIS A 41 -1.91 11.12 8.90
N GLU A 42 -1.60 10.14 8.06
CA GLU A 42 -2.41 9.83 6.87
C GLU A 42 -3.80 9.27 7.23
N ILE A 43 -3.88 8.39 8.23
CA ILE A 43 -5.16 7.87 8.75
C ILE A 43 -6.07 9.05 9.17
N ASN A 44 -5.51 10.01 9.91
CA ASN A 44 -6.24 11.16 10.41
C ASN A 44 -6.61 12.16 9.30
N LYS A 45 -5.66 12.47 8.39
CA LYS A 45 -5.88 13.40 7.27
C LYS A 45 -7.06 12.95 6.41
N TRP A 46 -7.16 11.65 6.13
CA TRP A 46 -8.14 11.09 5.20
C TRP A 46 -9.30 10.35 5.88
N LYS A 47 -9.39 10.40 7.22
CA LYS A 47 -10.43 9.74 8.02
C LYS A 47 -10.60 8.26 7.61
N MET A 48 -9.49 7.53 7.62
CA MET A 48 -9.43 6.17 7.08
C MET A 48 -10.05 5.13 8.02
N LEU A 49 -9.72 5.21 9.30
CA LEU A 49 -10.06 4.22 10.32
C LEU A 49 -10.74 4.89 11.51
N GLU A 50 -11.64 4.14 12.14
CA GLU A 50 -12.41 4.51 13.32
C GLU A 50 -12.25 3.42 14.41
N PRO A 51 -12.42 3.76 15.70
CA PRO A 51 -12.38 2.76 16.76
C PRO A 51 -13.41 1.64 16.51
N HIS A 52 -13.04 0.40 16.84
CA HIS A 52 -13.86 -0.82 16.65
C HIS A 52 -14.07 -1.26 15.19
N ASP A 53 -13.37 -0.67 14.22
CA ASP A 53 -13.32 -1.21 12.87
C ASP A 53 -12.82 -2.68 12.86
N ILE A 54 -13.38 -3.48 11.95
CA ILE A 54 -12.90 -4.83 11.63
C ILE A 54 -12.08 -4.71 10.35
N ILE A 55 -10.79 -4.91 10.48
CA ILE A 55 -9.80 -4.52 9.47
C ILE A 55 -9.25 -5.77 8.78
N GLY A 56 -9.28 -5.78 7.45
CA GLY A 56 -8.49 -6.69 6.61
C GLY A 56 -7.22 -5.97 6.15
N PHE A 57 -6.05 -6.49 6.48
CA PHE A 57 -4.78 -5.99 5.97
C PHE A 57 -4.38 -6.79 4.74
N LEU A 58 -4.42 -6.16 3.57
CA LEU A 58 -4.01 -6.80 2.33
C LEU A 58 -2.48 -6.90 2.26
N ILE A 59 -1.97 -8.02 1.80
CA ILE A 59 -0.57 -8.23 1.37
C ILE A 59 -0.58 -8.30 -0.15
N PRO A 60 -0.47 -7.16 -0.86
CA PRO A 60 -0.49 -7.14 -2.31
C PRO A 60 0.75 -7.81 -2.87
N ILE A 61 0.58 -8.53 -3.98
CA ILE A 61 1.66 -9.21 -4.69
C ILE A 61 2.72 -8.20 -5.11
N GLU A 62 2.34 -6.99 -5.52
CA GLU A 62 3.29 -6.00 -5.99
C GLU A 62 4.13 -5.31 -4.91
N THR A 63 3.73 -5.43 -3.66
CA THR A 63 4.40 -4.80 -2.51
C THR A 63 4.71 -5.78 -1.39
N LEU A 64 4.91 -7.07 -1.68
CA LEU A 64 5.11 -8.14 -0.66
C LEU A 64 6.13 -7.75 0.42
N LEU A 65 7.32 -7.30 0.01
CA LEU A 65 8.42 -7.00 0.92
C LEU A 65 8.14 -5.83 1.87
N THR A 66 7.41 -4.81 1.42
CA THR A 66 7.03 -3.65 2.25
C THR A 66 5.79 -3.93 3.08
N SER A 67 4.90 -4.81 2.60
CA SER A 67 3.60 -5.07 3.22
C SER A 67 3.72 -5.88 4.52
N ILE A 68 4.70 -6.79 4.61
CA ILE A 68 5.00 -7.55 5.83
C ILE A 68 5.40 -6.64 7.01
N PRO A 69 6.41 -5.76 6.90
CA PRO A 69 6.72 -4.81 7.95
C PRO A 69 5.60 -3.78 8.17
N ALA A 70 4.85 -3.39 7.12
CA ALA A 70 3.66 -2.55 7.26
C ALA A 70 2.58 -3.21 8.14
N PHE A 71 2.34 -4.51 7.99
CA PHE A 71 1.43 -5.25 8.86
C PHE A 71 1.89 -5.16 10.32
N LYS A 72 3.19 -5.34 10.59
CA LYS A 72 3.73 -5.19 11.95
C LYS A 72 3.47 -3.79 12.51
N ILE A 73 3.69 -2.73 11.72
CA ILE A 73 3.38 -1.36 12.13
C ILE A 73 1.88 -1.21 12.46
N MET A 74 0.99 -1.74 11.64
CA MET A 74 -0.45 -1.71 11.92
C MET A 74 -0.81 -2.46 13.20
N THR A 75 -0.24 -3.64 13.45
CA THR A 75 -0.50 -4.37 14.73
C THR A 75 -0.11 -3.54 15.96
N ILE A 76 0.94 -2.71 15.87
CA ILE A 76 1.37 -1.82 16.96
C ILE A 76 0.39 -0.65 17.12
N ILE A 77 -0.09 -0.08 16.02
CA ILE A 77 -1.05 1.02 16.03
C ILE A 77 -2.39 0.55 16.62
N GLU A 78 -2.89 -0.56 16.10
CA GLU A 78 -4.22 -1.09 16.38
C GLU A 78 -4.36 -1.79 17.74
N LYS A 79 -3.24 -2.20 18.35
CA LYS A 79 -3.24 -2.74 19.73
C LYS A 79 -3.92 -1.81 20.74
N LYS A 80 -3.96 -0.50 20.48
CA LYS A 80 -4.59 0.50 21.35
C LYS A 80 -6.11 0.64 21.18
N TYR A 81 -6.68 0.10 20.10
CA TYR A 81 -8.07 0.34 19.72
C TYR A 81 -8.93 -0.94 19.74
N ALA A 82 -8.38 -2.06 20.23
CA ALA A 82 -9.06 -3.36 20.33
C ALA A 82 -9.71 -3.86 19.03
N THR A 83 -9.25 -3.36 17.88
CA THR A 83 -9.77 -3.73 16.55
C THR A 83 -9.40 -5.17 16.21
N LYS A 84 -10.31 -5.87 15.51
CA LYS A 84 -10.01 -7.19 14.96
C LYS A 84 -9.27 -7.04 13.63
N LEU A 85 -8.04 -7.54 13.57
CA LEU A 85 -7.19 -7.47 12.39
C LEU A 85 -7.06 -8.86 11.75
N PHE A 86 -7.44 -8.95 10.47
CA PHE A 86 -7.25 -10.10 9.60
C PHE A 86 -6.12 -9.81 8.61
N LEU A 87 -5.33 -10.81 8.28
CA LEU A 87 -4.26 -10.72 7.30
C LEU A 87 -4.69 -11.41 6.01
N LEU A 88 -4.86 -10.66 4.92
CA LEU A 88 -5.29 -11.18 3.62
C LEU A 88 -4.06 -11.35 2.72
N LYS A 89 -3.68 -12.58 2.40
CA LYS A 89 -2.45 -12.89 1.64
C LYS A 89 -2.75 -13.68 0.36
N PRO A 90 -1.91 -13.59 -0.68
CA PRO A 90 -2.02 -14.48 -1.81
C PRO A 90 -1.70 -15.92 -1.36
N LYS A 91 -2.40 -16.90 -1.92
CA LYS A 91 -2.25 -18.32 -1.61
C LYS A 91 -0.81 -18.83 -1.77
N GLU A 92 -0.08 -18.29 -2.76
CA GLU A 92 1.31 -18.67 -3.06
C GLU A 92 2.32 -18.15 -2.04
N LEU A 93 1.93 -17.21 -1.17
CA LEU A 93 2.84 -16.66 -0.18
C LEU A 93 2.86 -17.54 1.08
N VAL A 94 3.98 -18.23 1.29
CA VAL A 94 4.17 -19.16 2.42
C VAL A 94 5.32 -18.67 3.32
N GLY A 95 5.16 -18.85 4.62
CA GLY A 95 6.18 -18.51 5.63
C GLY A 95 5.60 -18.49 7.04
N GLU A 96 6.47 -18.67 8.04
CA GLU A 96 6.08 -18.75 9.46
C GLU A 96 5.34 -17.50 9.95
N PHE A 97 5.66 -16.34 9.38
CA PHE A 97 4.98 -15.07 9.66
C PHE A 97 3.46 -15.14 9.46
N PHE A 98 2.98 -16.02 8.58
CA PHE A 98 1.58 -16.13 8.20
C PHE A 98 0.79 -17.17 9.01
N ASN A 99 1.40 -17.89 9.95
CA ASN A 99 0.77 -18.97 10.72
C ASN A 99 -0.22 -18.50 11.81
N SER A 100 -0.83 -17.32 11.63
CA SER A 100 -1.79 -16.75 12.56
C SER A 100 -3.22 -17.24 12.29
N LYS A 101 -4.04 -17.39 13.34
CA LYS A 101 -5.46 -17.79 13.22
C LYS A 101 -6.31 -16.82 12.39
N ASN A 102 -5.87 -15.57 12.21
CA ASN A 102 -6.61 -14.53 11.47
C ASN A 102 -6.04 -14.31 10.07
N THR A 103 -5.20 -15.22 9.56
CA THR A 103 -4.71 -15.17 8.18
C THR A 103 -5.72 -15.84 7.25
N VAL A 104 -6.01 -15.18 6.13
CA VAL A 104 -6.95 -15.64 5.11
C VAL A 104 -6.29 -15.50 3.75
N GLU A 105 -6.48 -16.49 2.90
CA GLU A 105 -5.87 -16.53 1.58
C GLU A 105 -6.84 -16.00 0.52
N TYR A 106 -6.30 -15.29 -0.46
CA TYR A 106 -7.00 -14.93 -1.69
C TYR A 106 -6.29 -15.54 -2.90
N GLU A 107 -7.06 -15.74 -3.97
CA GLU A 107 -6.56 -16.24 -5.25
C GLU A 107 -7.09 -15.34 -6.37
N LEU A 108 -6.21 -14.95 -7.30
CA LEU A 108 -6.61 -14.09 -8.42
C LEU A 108 -7.49 -14.87 -9.40
N PRO A 109 -8.50 -14.24 -10.03
CA PRO A 109 -9.39 -14.92 -10.96
C PRO A 109 -8.68 -15.43 -12.22
N ARG A 110 -7.59 -14.77 -12.62
CA ARG A 110 -6.67 -15.19 -13.68
C ARG A 110 -5.35 -14.43 -13.58
N LYS A 111 -4.38 -14.79 -14.42
CA LYS A 111 -3.15 -14.01 -14.58
C LYS A 111 -3.49 -12.57 -15.06
N PRO A 112 -3.05 -11.53 -14.34
CA PRO A 112 -3.20 -10.14 -14.77
C PRO A 112 -2.35 -9.86 -16.02
N LYS A 113 -2.78 -8.90 -16.84
CA LYS A 113 -2.08 -8.42 -18.04
C LYS A 113 -1.21 -7.19 -17.76
N ASN A 114 -1.59 -6.40 -16.76
CA ASN A 114 -0.86 -5.21 -16.35
C ASN A 114 -1.06 -4.97 -14.84
N ILE A 115 -0.31 -4.00 -14.31
CA ILE A 115 -0.35 -3.64 -12.89
C ILE A 115 -1.73 -3.15 -12.44
N THR A 116 -2.44 -2.36 -13.24
CA THR A 116 -3.79 -1.86 -12.91
C THR A 116 -4.79 -2.99 -12.74
N GLU A 117 -4.69 -4.01 -13.59
CA GLU A 117 -5.51 -5.21 -13.50
C GLU A 117 -5.20 -6.01 -12.23
N LEU A 118 -3.91 -6.19 -11.89
CA LEU A 118 -3.49 -6.82 -10.63
C LEU A 118 -4.09 -6.10 -9.40
N LEU A 119 -3.90 -4.77 -9.30
CA LEU A 119 -4.42 -3.96 -8.18
C LEU A 119 -5.94 -4.05 -8.00
N ARG A 120 -6.67 -4.14 -9.12
CA ARG A 120 -8.14 -4.22 -9.11
C ARG A 120 -8.61 -5.63 -8.74
N PHE A 121 -7.93 -6.68 -9.20
CA PHE A 121 -8.26 -8.05 -8.82
C PHE A 121 -8.07 -8.28 -7.34
N GLU A 122 -6.90 -7.93 -6.79
CA GLU A 122 -6.62 -8.13 -5.37
C GLU A 122 -7.63 -7.43 -4.47
N ARG A 123 -8.03 -6.20 -4.82
CA ARG A 123 -9.09 -5.50 -4.09
C ARG A 123 -10.43 -6.21 -4.19
N VAL A 124 -10.82 -6.71 -5.36
CA VAL A 124 -12.10 -7.41 -5.51
C VAL A 124 -12.11 -8.70 -4.70
N GLU A 125 -11.04 -9.51 -4.77
CA GLU A 125 -10.96 -10.77 -4.02
C GLU A 125 -10.90 -10.51 -2.51
N ALA A 126 -10.16 -9.49 -2.06
CA ALA A 126 -10.17 -9.06 -0.67
C ALA A 126 -11.56 -8.57 -0.22
N ALA A 127 -12.30 -7.88 -1.07
CA ALA A 127 -13.66 -7.41 -0.76
C ALA A 127 -14.68 -8.56 -0.71
N LYS A 128 -14.52 -9.62 -1.49
CA LYS A 128 -15.36 -10.82 -1.33
C LYS A 128 -15.18 -11.44 0.06
N ILE A 129 -13.92 -11.64 0.46
CA ILE A 129 -13.56 -12.15 1.80
C ILE A 129 -14.12 -11.24 2.90
N SER A 130 -14.15 -9.93 2.66
CA SER A 130 -14.65 -8.98 3.65
C SER A 130 -16.10 -9.24 4.08
N LYS A 131 -16.94 -9.72 3.15
CA LYS A 131 -18.35 -10.02 3.40
C LYS A 131 -18.51 -11.21 4.36
N GLU A 132 -17.65 -12.23 4.23
CA GLU A 132 -17.68 -13.43 5.06
C GLU A 132 -17.21 -13.15 6.50
N LEU A 133 -16.25 -12.23 6.65
CA LEU A 133 -15.59 -11.93 7.92
C LEU A 133 -16.09 -10.65 8.60
N SER A 134 -17.12 -10.01 8.02
CA SER A 134 -17.64 -8.70 8.46
C SER A 134 -16.57 -7.61 8.54
N ILE A 135 -15.56 -7.68 7.66
CA ILE A 135 -14.52 -6.65 7.54
C ILE A 135 -15.14 -5.41 6.89
N ASN A 136 -15.02 -4.25 7.54
CA ASN A 136 -15.57 -2.99 7.05
C ASN A 136 -14.48 -2.07 6.46
N LYS A 137 -13.21 -2.31 6.76
CA LYS A 137 -12.05 -1.61 6.19
C LYS A 137 -11.01 -2.59 5.67
N ILE A 138 -10.50 -2.36 4.46
CA ILE A 138 -9.35 -3.07 3.91
C ILE A 138 -8.19 -2.09 3.78
N ILE A 139 -7.08 -2.36 4.46
CA ILE A 139 -5.84 -1.61 4.31
C ILE A 139 -5.10 -2.11 3.09
N VAL A 140 -4.78 -1.20 2.17
CA VAL A 140 -3.90 -1.43 1.03
C VAL A 140 -2.59 -0.67 1.31
N PRO A 141 -1.49 -1.37 1.68
CA PRO A 141 -0.29 -0.75 2.24
C PRO A 141 0.70 -0.22 1.19
N HIS A 142 0.20 0.41 0.14
CA HIS A 142 1.04 1.05 -0.88
C HIS A 142 1.88 2.17 -0.26
N THR A 143 3.18 2.13 -0.52
CA THR A 143 4.18 3.09 -0.02
C THR A 143 4.34 4.29 -0.96
N LEU A 144 5.10 5.29 -0.53
CA LEU A 144 5.29 6.53 -1.27
C LEU A 144 5.81 6.34 -2.69
N GLU A 145 6.87 5.55 -2.86
CA GLU A 145 7.48 5.32 -4.17
C GLU A 145 6.53 4.52 -5.08
N PHE A 146 5.76 3.57 -4.53
CA PHE A 146 4.73 2.86 -5.29
C PHE A 146 3.69 3.84 -5.88
N GLU A 147 3.12 4.69 -5.03
CA GLU A 147 2.09 5.66 -5.43
C GLU A 147 2.61 6.63 -6.50
N VAL A 148 3.83 7.14 -6.32
CA VAL A 148 4.45 8.09 -7.26
C VAL A 148 4.80 7.42 -8.58
N SER A 149 5.37 6.21 -8.56
CA SER A 149 5.70 5.48 -9.79
C SER A 149 4.45 5.07 -10.56
N TYR A 150 3.40 4.62 -9.87
CA TYR A 150 2.12 4.28 -10.48
C TYR A 150 1.41 5.51 -11.06
N PHE A 151 1.48 6.66 -10.39
CA PHE A 151 0.99 7.93 -10.93
C PHE A 151 1.70 8.28 -12.23
N LEU A 152 3.03 8.32 -12.22
CA LEU A 152 3.81 8.73 -13.40
C LEU A 152 3.62 7.78 -14.56
N SER A 153 3.64 6.46 -14.34
CA SER A 153 3.47 5.49 -15.43
C SER A 153 2.12 5.68 -16.13
N ASN A 154 1.05 5.90 -15.38
CA ASN A 154 -0.29 6.05 -15.95
C ASN A 154 -0.53 7.44 -16.56
N ILE A 155 0.10 8.50 -16.06
CA ILE A 155 0.06 9.82 -16.71
C ILE A 155 0.76 9.76 -18.06
N LEU A 156 1.95 9.15 -18.13
CA LEU A 156 2.73 9.04 -19.36
C LEU A 156 2.04 8.15 -20.41
N GLU A 157 1.29 7.14 -19.97
CA GLU A 157 0.48 6.27 -20.85
C GLU A 157 -0.93 6.82 -21.13
N TYR A 158 -1.28 8.01 -20.64
CA TYR A 158 -2.62 8.59 -20.76
C TYR A 158 -3.75 7.69 -20.19
N ASN A 159 -3.45 6.90 -19.16
CA ASN A 159 -4.40 5.99 -18.52
C ASN A 159 -5.08 6.65 -17.30
N PHE A 160 -5.99 7.59 -17.56
CA PHE A 160 -6.61 8.39 -16.50
C PHE A 160 -7.51 7.57 -15.56
N GLU A 161 -8.20 6.55 -16.07
CA GLU A 161 -9.04 5.68 -15.23
C GLU A 161 -8.23 4.97 -14.14
N ALA A 162 -6.99 4.55 -14.45
CA ALA A 162 -6.08 3.92 -13.51
C ALA A 162 -5.63 4.86 -12.38
N LEU A 163 -5.52 6.17 -12.63
CA LEU A 163 -5.14 7.14 -11.59
C LEU A 163 -6.10 7.15 -10.40
N SER A 164 -7.34 6.71 -10.59
CA SER A 164 -8.30 6.57 -9.50
C SER A 164 -7.88 5.56 -8.43
N ASP A 165 -6.98 4.63 -8.76
CA ASP A 165 -6.44 3.65 -7.83
C ASP A 165 -5.51 4.28 -6.79
N LEU A 166 -5.06 5.53 -7.01
CA LEU A 166 -4.26 6.32 -6.06
C LEU A 166 -5.11 7.06 -5.01
N ASN A 167 -6.44 6.96 -5.11
CA ASN A 167 -7.35 7.61 -4.17
C ASN A 167 -7.11 7.07 -2.74
N PRO A 168 -6.86 7.94 -1.73
CA PRO A 168 -6.54 7.50 -0.37
C PRO A 168 -7.62 6.64 0.29
N LYS A 169 -8.88 6.85 -0.11
CA LYS A 169 -10.06 6.17 0.42
C LYS A 169 -11.05 5.86 -0.71
N MET A 170 -11.35 4.59 -0.91
CA MET A 170 -12.25 4.10 -1.96
C MET A 170 -13.35 3.24 -1.36
N TYR A 171 -14.56 3.31 -1.91
CA TYR A 171 -15.69 2.54 -1.39
C TYR A 171 -16.21 1.54 -2.43
N SER A 172 -16.30 0.28 -2.02
CA SER A 172 -16.99 -0.77 -2.79
C SER A 172 -18.42 -0.90 -2.31
N LYS A 173 -19.38 -0.49 -3.15
CA LYS A 173 -20.81 -0.54 -2.81
C LYS A 173 -21.33 -1.98 -2.74
N LYS A 174 -20.86 -2.88 -3.62
CA LYS A 174 -21.31 -4.29 -3.66
C LYS A 174 -20.99 -5.03 -2.36
N TYR A 175 -19.80 -4.79 -1.82
CA TYR A 175 -19.30 -5.49 -0.63
C TYR A 175 -19.41 -4.64 0.66
N SER A 176 -19.87 -3.39 0.55
CA SER A 176 -20.00 -2.46 1.67
C SER A 176 -18.71 -2.27 2.48
N VAL A 177 -17.58 -2.21 1.80
CA VAL A 177 -16.23 -2.12 2.40
C VAL A 177 -15.48 -0.90 1.87
N PHE A 178 -14.69 -0.26 2.73
CA PHE A 178 -13.76 0.79 2.33
C PHE A 178 -12.35 0.25 2.15
N PHE A 179 -11.70 0.58 1.05
CA PHE A 179 -10.25 0.44 0.91
C PHE A 179 -9.57 1.73 1.35
N VAL A 180 -8.52 1.61 2.16
CA VAL A 180 -7.78 2.74 2.71
C VAL A 180 -6.27 2.52 2.57
N LYS A 181 -5.53 3.61 2.34
CA LYS A 181 -4.10 3.55 2.02
C LYS A 181 -3.24 4.37 3.01
N PRO A 182 -3.06 3.90 4.25
CA PRO A 182 -2.40 4.69 5.29
C PRO A 182 -0.87 4.78 5.15
N PHE A 183 -0.26 3.99 4.25
CA PHE A 183 1.20 3.96 4.03
C PHE A 183 1.70 4.86 2.90
N ARG A 184 0.82 5.62 2.23
CA ARG A 184 1.14 6.42 1.01
C ARG A 184 2.26 7.45 1.19
N LYS A 185 2.58 7.85 2.43
CA LYS A 185 3.70 8.77 2.73
C LYS A 185 4.90 8.08 3.36
N VAL A 186 4.80 6.79 3.66
CA VAL A 186 5.89 6.00 4.21
C VAL A 186 6.81 5.57 3.07
N LYS A 187 8.10 5.84 3.23
CA LYS A 187 9.12 5.40 2.27
C LYS A 187 9.31 3.90 2.30
N SER A 188 9.44 3.32 1.12
CA SER A 188 9.71 1.90 0.92
C SER A 188 11.02 1.50 1.59
N TYR A 189 12.08 2.31 1.47
CA TYR A 189 13.36 1.99 2.11
C TYR A 189 13.27 2.00 3.64
N GLU A 190 12.57 2.98 4.24
CA GLU A 190 12.44 3.07 5.71
C GLU A 190 11.73 1.85 6.29
N ILE A 191 10.64 1.43 5.64
CA ILE A 191 9.84 0.31 6.13
C ILE A 191 10.53 -1.05 5.86
N LEU A 192 11.25 -1.19 4.74
CA LEU A 192 12.07 -2.36 4.46
C LEU A 192 13.23 -2.48 5.45
N PHE A 193 13.95 -1.38 5.69
CA PHE A 193 15.06 -1.36 6.64
C PHE A 193 14.59 -1.69 8.07
N TYR A 194 13.45 -1.13 8.47
CA TYR A 194 12.76 -1.51 9.70
C TYR A 194 12.46 -3.02 9.75
N GLY A 195 11.85 -3.56 8.69
CA GLY A 195 11.48 -4.97 8.61
C GLY A 195 12.67 -5.92 8.69
N TYR A 196 13.75 -5.59 7.97
CA TYR A 196 15.01 -6.32 7.98
C TYR A 196 15.61 -6.38 9.39
N LEU A 197 15.76 -5.24 10.06
CA LEU A 197 16.34 -5.17 11.40
C LEU A 197 15.49 -5.85 12.48
N LYS A 198 14.18 -5.99 12.24
CA LYS A 198 13.26 -6.71 13.11
C LYS A 198 13.17 -8.20 12.79
N GLY A 199 13.89 -8.68 11.77
CA GLY A 199 13.86 -10.08 11.33
C GLY A 199 12.53 -10.51 10.70
N LEU A 200 11.69 -9.57 10.26
CA LEU A 200 10.34 -9.87 9.76
C LEU A 200 10.33 -10.50 8.36
N LEU A 201 11.44 -10.36 7.64
CA LEU A 201 11.59 -10.87 6.28
C LEU A 201 12.33 -12.23 6.24
N GLY A 202 12.70 -12.76 7.41
CA GLY A 202 13.26 -14.11 7.52
C GLY A 202 12.19 -15.16 7.25
N ASN A 203 12.57 -16.27 6.59
CA ASN A 203 11.70 -17.43 6.35
C ASN A 203 10.40 -17.14 5.57
N VAL A 204 10.40 -16.11 4.70
CA VAL A 204 9.31 -15.85 3.77
C VAL A 204 9.76 -16.16 2.35
N TYR A 205 9.01 -17.02 1.66
CA TYR A 205 9.34 -17.49 0.31
C TYR A 205 8.52 -16.73 -0.72
N PHE A 206 9.16 -15.76 -1.39
CA PHE A 206 8.50 -14.88 -2.37
C PHE A 206 8.56 -15.39 -3.81
N LYS A 207 9.44 -16.36 -4.10
CA LYS A 207 9.79 -16.76 -5.47
C LYS A 207 8.57 -17.19 -6.27
N ASP A 208 7.68 -17.98 -5.67
CA ASP A 208 6.53 -18.54 -6.37
C ASP A 208 5.46 -17.47 -6.63
N ALA A 209 5.20 -16.60 -5.65
CA ALA A 209 4.30 -15.47 -5.81
C ALA A 209 4.82 -14.48 -6.88
N VAL A 210 6.11 -14.12 -6.83
CA VAL A 210 6.69 -13.17 -7.80
C VAL A 210 6.73 -13.78 -9.19
N SER A 211 7.25 -14.99 -9.36
CA SER A 211 7.38 -15.60 -10.69
C SER A 211 6.03 -15.86 -11.38
N LYS A 212 4.98 -16.19 -10.62
CA LYS A 212 3.63 -16.43 -11.18
C LYS A 212 2.99 -15.16 -11.73
N TYR A 213 3.22 -14.01 -11.10
CA TYR A 213 2.47 -12.78 -11.36
C TYR A 213 3.30 -11.62 -11.94
N PHE A 214 4.61 -11.56 -11.71
CA PHE A 214 5.49 -10.50 -12.21
C PHE A 214 6.26 -10.91 -13.47
N ALA A 215 5.53 -10.97 -14.59
CA ALA A 215 6.12 -11.05 -15.92
C ALA A 215 5.56 -9.92 -16.82
N PHE A 216 5.53 -8.70 -16.30
CA PHE A 216 5.03 -7.54 -17.05
C PHE A 216 6.18 -6.79 -17.71
N ASN A 217 6.06 -6.57 -19.01
CA ASN A 217 6.96 -5.70 -19.77
C ASN A 217 6.36 -4.28 -19.81
N ASN A 218 6.23 -3.62 -18.66
CA ASN A 218 5.48 -2.36 -18.55
C ASN A 218 6.37 -1.19 -18.11
N SER A 219 5.94 0.03 -18.48
CA SER A 219 6.59 1.30 -18.13
C SER A 219 6.75 1.51 -16.63
N TYR A 220 5.86 0.92 -15.81
CA TYR A 220 5.89 1.01 -14.34
C TYR A 220 7.26 0.67 -13.75
N HIS A 221 7.93 -0.40 -14.21
CA HIS A 221 9.24 -0.79 -13.68
C HIS A 221 10.30 0.27 -13.96
N ARG A 222 10.28 0.87 -15.17
CA ARG A 222 11.19 1.96 -15.52
C ARG A 222 10.92 3.22 -14.68
N CYS A 223 9.64 3.56 -14.49
CA CYS A 223 9.26 4.64 -13.60
C CYS A 223 9.66 4.37 -12.14
N LEU A 224 9.57 3.12 -11.68
CA LEU A 224 9.99 2.73 -10.34
C LEU A 224 11.50 2.90 -10.16
N ASP A 225 12.31 2.37 -11.08
CA ASP A 225 13.76 2.52 -11.02
C ASP A 225 14.18 4.00 -11.02
N TYR A 226 13.57 4.81 -11.88
CA TYR A 226 13.80 6.25 -11.93
C TYR A 226 13.42 6.94 -10.61
N ILE A 227 12.24 6.64 -10.07
CA ILE A 227 11.76 7.22 -8.81
C ILE A 227 12.61 6.81 -7.62
N LEU A 228 13.08 5.56 -7.58
CA LEU A 228 13.98 5.09 -6.54
C LEU A 228 15.31 5.84 -6.56
N VAL A 229 15.88 6.12 -7.74
CA VAL A 229 17.08 6.95 -7.85
C VAL A 229 16.78 8.38 -7.44
N LEU A 230 15.75 9.00 -8.02
CA LEU A 230 15.36 10.38 -7.76
C LEU A 230 15.08 10.62 -6.26
N SER A 231 14.43 9.68 -5.59
CA SER A 231 14.11 9.78 -4.16
C SER A 231 15.32 9.93 -3.24
N ARG A 232 16.50 9.47 -3.67
CA ARG A 232 17.74 9.52 -2.88
C ARG A 232 18.42 10.89 -2.92
N GLU A 233 18.12 11.67 -3.94
CA GLU A 233 18.77 12.95 -4.25
C GLU A 233 17.80 14.12 -4.11
N HIS A 234 16.55 13.93 -4.56
CA HIS A 234 15.52 14.95 -4.70
C HIS A 234 14.18 14.48 -4.13
N PHE A 235 14.14 14.23 -2.81
CA PHE A 235 12.94 13.74 -2.14
C PHE A 235 11.76 14.72 -2.20
N GLU A 236 12.04 16.02 -2.24
CA GLU A 236 11.05 17.08 -2.40
C GLU A 236 10.21 16.91 -3.68
N LEU A 237 10.80 16.35 -4.75
CA LEU A 237 10.10 16.06 -6.00
C LEU A 237 9.14 14.88 -5.84
N ILE A 238 9.51 13.87 -5.04
CA ILE A 238 8.64 12.72 -4.75
C ILE A 238 7.40 13.17 -3.99
N ILE A 239 7.57 13.98 -2.94
CA ILE A 239 6.47 14.52 -2.17
C ILE A 239 5.59 15.46 -3.01
N SER A 240 6.20 16.30 -3.85
CA SER A 240 5.46 17.18 -4.75
C SER A 240 4.66 16.38 -5.79
N THR A 241 5.20 15.27 -6.28
CA THR A 241 4.51 14.38 -7.22
C THR A 241 3.34 13.65 -6.57
N LEU A 242 3.47 13.20 -5.31
CA LEU A 242 2.33 12.65 -4.56
C LEU A 242 1.23 13.70 -4.36
N LYS A 243 1.57 14.95 -4.05
CA LYS A 243 0.58 16.03 -3.95
C LYS A 243 -0.09 16.32 -5.30
N MET A 244 0.67 16.24 -6.39
CA MET A 244 0.13 16.38 -7.73
C MET A 244 -0.89 15.27 -8.02
N SER A 245 -0.60 14.02 -7.64
CA SER A 245 -1.57 12.93 -7.84
C SER A 245 -2.87 13.16 -7.08
N GLU A 246 -2.82 13.71 -5.86
CA GLU A 246 -4.01 14.11 -5.09
C GLU A 246 -4.85 15.16 -5.87
N LEU A 247 -4.20 16.17 -6.47
CA LEU A 247 -4.90 17.17 -7.30
C LEU A 247 -5.52 16.57 -8.57
N PHE A 248 -4.84 15.63 -9.21
CA PHE A 248 -5.38 14.95 -10.40
C PHE A 248 -6.65 14.16 -10.04
N ILE A 249 -6.65 13.46 -8.91
CA ILE A 249 -7.79 12.68 -8.45
C ILE A 249 -8.97 13.61 -8.12
N GLU A 250 -8.72 14.73 -7.44
CA GLU A 250 -9.76 15.64 -6.97
C GLU A 250 -10.31 16.57 -8.06
N LYS A 251 -9.48 17.00 -9.01
CA LYS A 251 -9.85 18.04 -10.00
C LYS A 251 -9.92 17.52 -11.43
N VAL A 252 -8.92 16.75 -11.87
CA VAL A 252 -8.82 16.31 -13.26
C VAL A 252 -9.77 15.15 -13.56
N LEU A 253 -9.80 14.11 -12.71
CA LEU A 253 -10.68 12.96 -12.94
C LEU A 253 -12.18 13.32 -13.08
N PRO A 254 -12.74 14.23 -12.26
CA PRO A 254 -14.12 14.70 -12.44
C PRO A 254 -14.40 15.44 -13.75
N GLU A 255 -13.43 16.16 -14.32
CA GLU A 255 -13.55 16.81 -15.64
C GLU A 255 -13.66 15.77 -16.77
N TYR A 256 -12.92 14.66 -16.63
CA TYR A 256 -12.97 13.52 -17.56
C TYR A 256 -14.13 12.53 -17.27
N LYS A 257 -15.12 12.95 -16.47
CA LYS A 257 -16.33 12.22 -16.09
C LYS A 257 -16.11 10.98 -15.20
N TYR A 258 -14.92 10.82 -14.61
CA TYR A 258 -14.66 9.76 -13.61
C TYR A 258 -15.12 10.23 -12.23
N ARG A 259 -16.42 10.12 -11.94
CA ARG A 259 -17.04 10.63 -10.70
C ARG A 259 -17.69 9.54 -9.84
N LYS A 260 -18.01 8.39 -10.43
CA LYS A 260 -18.65 7.27 -9.72
C LYS A 260 -17.59 6.33 -9.19
N HIS A 261 -17.90 5.59 -8.13
CA HIS A 261 -17.11 4.44 -7.70
C HIS A 261 -17.58 3.16 -8.38
N CYS A 262 -16.64 2.35 -8.84
CA CYS A 262 -16.89 1.01 -9.36
C CYS A 262 -17.50 0.17 -8.24
N LEU A 263 -18.62 -0.50 -8.54
CA LEU A 263 -19.39 -1.26 -7.55
C LEU A 263 -18.54 -2.33 -6.84
N LEU A 264 -17.55 -2.91 -7.52
CA LEU A 264 -16.71 -4.00 -7.02
C LEU A 264 -15.39 -3.54 -6.35
N CYS A 265 -14.51 -2.87 -7.09
CA CYS A 265 -13.17 -2.50 -6.59
C CYS A 265 -13.09 -1.09 -5.96
N GLY A 266 -14.14 -0.27 -6.12
CA GLY A 266 -14.19 1.11 -5.61
C GLY A 266 -13.37 2.15 -6.40
N ALA A 267 -12.67 1.77 -7.47
CA ALA A 267 -11.98 2.68 -8.38
C ALA A 267 -12.95 3.66 -9.04
N PHE A 268 -12.51 4.86 -9.45
CA PHE A 268 -13.41 5.78 -10.14
C PHE A 268 -13.68 5.33 -11.57
N THR A 269 -14.93 5.45 -12.00
CA THR A 269 -15.42 5.05 -13.32
C THR A 269 -16.46 6.05 -13.83
N ARG A 270 -16.72 5.99 -15.14
CA ARG A 270 -17.80 6.72 -15.83
C ARG A 270 -19.14 5.99 -15.73
N THR A 271 -19.09 4.67 -15.61
CA THR A 271 -20.27 3.78 -15.48
C THR A 271 -20.29 3.21 -14.06
N ASP A 272 -21.00 2.10 -13.84
CA ASP A 272 -21.05 1.46 -12.52
C ASP A 272 -19.91 0.43 -12.32
N LEU A 273 -19.28 -0.03 -13.40
CA LEU A 273 -18.12 -0.92 -13.37
C LEU A 273 -16.94 -0.26 -14.09
N CYS A 274 -15.71 -0.44 -13.57
CA CYS A 274 -14.50 0.00 -14.26
C CYS A 274 -14.14 -0.95 -15.41
N ASN A 275 -13.26 -0.51 -16.32
CA ASN A 275 -12.80 -1.28 -17.48
C ASN A 275 -12.26 -2.68 -17.15
N VAL A 276 -11.69 -2.87 -15.96
CA VAL A 276 -11.18 -4.17 -15.49
C VAL A 276 -12.33 -5.04 -14.96
N CYS A 277 -13.17 -4.49 -14.08
CA CYS A 277 -14.26 -5.24 -13.46
C CYS A 277 -15.35 -5.64 -14.46
N SER A 278 -15.63 -4.81 -15.48
CA SER A 278 -16.64 -5.09 -16.50
C SER A 278 -16.34 -6.34 -17.33
N VAL A 279 -15.05 -6.65 -17.53
CA VAL A 279 -14.61 -7.79 -18.34
C VAL A 279 -14.75 -9.12 -17.58
N LEU A 280 -14.67 -9.10 -16.25
CA LEU A 280 -14.58 -10.32 -15.44
C LEU A 280 -15.78 -10.61 -14.57
N TYR A 281 -16.58 -9.60 -14.28
CA TYR A 281 -17.72 -9.72 -13.37
C TYR A 281 -18.97 -9.12 -14.01
N SER A 282 -19.19 -9.40 -15.30
CA SER A 282 -20.27 -8.87 -16.13
C SER A 282 -21.69 -9.17 -15.61
N ASN A 283 -21.84 -10.11 -14.67
CA ASN A 283 -23.09 -10.45 -13.99
C ASN A 283 -23.19 -9.92 -12.53
N ALA A 284 -22.31 -9.00 -12.10
CA ALA A 284 -22.20 -8.57 -10.70
C ALA A 284 -22.95 -7.28 -10.36
#